data_AF-A0A973KS66-F1
#
_entry.id   AF-A0A973KS66-F1
#
_cell.length_a   1.000
_cell.length_b   1.000
_cell.length_c   1.000
_cell.angle_alpha   90.00
_cell.angle_beta   90.00
_cell.angle_gamma   90.00
#
_symmetry.space_group_name_H-M   'P 1'
#
loop_
_entity.id
_entity.type
_entity.pdbx_description
1 polymer ?
#
loop_
_entity_poly.entity_id
_entity_poly.type
_entity_poly.pdbx_seq_one_letter_code
_entity_poly.pdbx_strand_id
1 'polypeptide(L)' 'MRDAVIVEAVRTPIGKGKPGGSLAHVHPVELLAHTLRTLVDRSGVDPAL' A
#
# COMPACT_ATOMS: atom_id res chain seq x y z
N MET A 1 -19.66 23.76 -4.23
CA MET A 1 -18.26 23.31 -4.37
C MET A 1 -18.11 22.05 -3.53
N ARG A 2 -17.45 21.00 -4.05
CA ARG A 2 -17.13 19.81 -3.26
C ARG A 2 -15.64 19.85 -2.97
N ASP A 3 -15.28 19.70 -1.71
CA ASP A 3 -13.89 19.71 -1.29
C ASP A 3 -13.27 18.34 -1.54
N ALA A 4 -12.03 18.32 -2.05
CA ALA A 4 -11.25 17.10 -2.18
C ALA A 4 -10.61 16.77 -0.83
N VAL A 5 -10.80 15.54 -0.35
CA VAL A 5 -10.29 15.07 0.94
C VAL A 5 -9.51 13.77 0.78
N ILE A 6 -8.59 13.50 1.71
CA ILE A 6 -7.89 12.22 1.83
C ILE A 6 -8.64 11.38 2.86
N VAL A 7 -9.18 10.23 2.42
CA VAL A 7 -10.02 9.36 3.27
C VAL A 7 -9.19 8.33 4.04
N GLU A 8 -8.10 7.84 3.47
CA GLU A 8 -7.20 6.86 4.11
C GLU A 8 -5.79 6.95 3.51
N ALA A 9 -4.77 6.58 4.29
CA ALA A 9 -3.37 6.52 3.89
C ALA A 9 -2.64 5.38 4.62
N VAL A 10 -2.03 4.48 3.85
CA VAL A 10 -1.27 3.33 4.35
C VAL A 10 0.06 3.20 3.65
N ARG A 11 1.00 2.47 4.26
CA ARG A 11 2.30 2.16 3.67
C ARG A 11 2.83 0.84 4.21
N THR A 12 3.75 0.23 3.47
CA THR A 12 4.58 -0.86 4.02
C THR A 12 5.59 -0.31 5.03
N PRO A 13 6.20 -1.18 5.86
CA PRO A 13 7.49 -0.88 6.46
C PRO A 13 8.54 -0.54 5.39
N ILE A 14 9.56 0.22 5.78
CA ILE A 14 10.66 0.58 4.88
C ILE A 14 11.79 -0.44 5.09
N GLY A 15 12.21 -1.10 4.02
CA GLY A 15 13.35 -2.01 4.00
C GLY A 15 14.60 -1.38 3.36
N LYS A 16 15.78 -1.95 3.62
CA LYS A 16 17.01 -1.54 2.94
C LYS A 16 17.03 -2.11 1.51
N GLY A 17 17.20 -1.26 0.51
CA GLY A 17 17.27 -1.64 -0.92
C GLY A 17 18.62 -2.21 -1.34
N LYS A 18 19.19 -3.14 -0.55
CA LYS A 18 20.45 -3.83 -0.86
C LYS A 18 20.35 -5.31 -0.50
N PRO A 19 21.23 -6.18 -1.04
CA PRO A 19 21.25 -7.59 -0.64
C PRO A 19 21.29 -7.76 0.88
N GLY A 20 20.43 -8.64 1.40
CA GLY A 20 20.23 -8.85 2.85
C GLY A 20 19.27 -7.87 3.53
N GLY A 21 18.64 -6.95 2.80
CA GLY A 21 17.57 -6.10 3.33
C GLY A 21 16.29 -6.89 3.63
N SER A 22 15.53 -6.45 4.64
CA SER A 22 14.33 -7.14 5.12
C SER A 22 13.25 -7.36 4.06
N LEU A 23 13.19 -6.49 3.04
CA LEU A 23 12.24 -6.60 1.92
C LEU A 23 12.95 -6.86 0.58
N ALA A 24 14.28 -7.04 0.58
CA ALA A 24 15.06 -7.16 -0.65
C ALA A 24 14.76 -8.43 -1.47
N HIS A 25 14.12 -9.42 -0.83
CA HIS A 25 13.69 -10.68 -1.45
C HIS A 25 12.23 -10.66 -1.91
N VAL A 26 11.49 -9.59 -1.62
CA VAL A 26 10.07 -9.47 -1.99
C VAL A 26 9.98 -8.77 -3.35
N HIS A 27 9.22 -9.36 -4.28
CA HIS A 27 8.99 -8.74 -5.57
C HIS A 27 8.22 -7.42 -5.40
N PRO A 28 8.59 -6.31 -6.07
CA PRO A 28 7.95 -5.00 -5.85
C PRO A 28 6.43 -5.01 -6.05
N VAL A 29 5.93 -5.82 -7.00
CA VAL A 29 4.48 -5.96 -7.24
C VAL A 29 3.76 -6.54 -6.02
N GLU A 30 4.38 -7.45 -5.27
CA GLU A 30 3.78 -8.01 -4.05
C GLU A 30 3.67 -6.95 -2.95
N LEU A 31 4.67 -6.07 -2.80
CA LEU A 31 4.60 -4.95 -1.86
C LEU A 31 3.49 -3.95 -2.22
N LEU A 32 3.35 -3.65 -3.51
CA LEU A 32 2.27 -2.78 -3.99
C LEU A 32 0.90 -3.44 -3.79
N ALA A 33 0.76 -4.70 -4.16
CA ALA A 33 -0.48 -5.45 -4.01
C ALA A 33 -0.91 -5.58 -2.54
N HIS A 34 0.05 -5.77 -1.62
CA HIS A 34 -0.24 -5.74 -0.17
C HIS A 34 -0.75 -4.37 0.28
N THR A 35 -0.11 -3.28 -0.20
CA THR A 35 -0.51 -1.92 0.14
C THR A 35 -1.91 -1.60 -0.36
N LEU A 36 -2.23 -1.94 -1.62
CA LEU A 36 -3.54 -1.69 -2.22
C LEU A 36 -4.66 -2.48 -1.53
N ARG A 37 -4.46 -3.77 -1.26
CA ARG A 37 -5.43 -4.59 -0.51
C ARG A 37 -5.72 -3.99 0.86
N THR A 38 -4.67 -3.63 1.60
CA THR A 38 -4.80 -3.02 2.94
C THR A 38 -5.52 -1.66 2.89
N LEU A 39 -5.27 -0.85 1.85
CA LEU A 39 -5.93 0.43 1.67
C LEU A 39 -7.44 0.24 1.46
N VAL A 40 -7.84 -0.69 0.59
CA VAL A 40 -9.25 -1.01 0.34
C VAL A 40 -9.91 -1.54 1.60
N ASP A 41 -9.30 -2.52 2.27
CA ASP A 41 -9.83 -3.13 3.50
C ASP A 41 -10.08 -2.10 4.61
N ARG A 42 -9.16 -1.13 4.78
CA ARG A 42 -9.27 -0.10 5.82
C ARG A 42 -10.20 1.05 5.46
N SER A 43 -10.23 1.44 4.19
CA SER A 43 -11.10 2.53 3.73
C SER A 43 -12.54 2.11 3.53
N GLY A 44 -12.81 0.80 3.36
CA GLY A 44 -14.15 0.26 3.15
C GLY A 44 -14.75 0.62 1.77
N VAL A 45 -13.91 1.08 0.83
CA VAL A 45 -14.34 1.40 -0.54
C VAL A 45 -14.61 0.12 -1.32
N ASP A 46 -15.59 0.14 -2.22
CA ASP A 46 -15.78 -0.97 -3.17
C ASP A 46 -14.68 -0.91 -4.24
N PRO A 47 -13.83 -1.94 -4.37
CA PRO A 47 -12.77 -1.96 -5.37
C PRO A 47 -13.27 -2.12 -6.82
N ALA A 48 -14.56 -2.37 -7.03
CA ALA A 48 -15.18 -2.47 -8.35
C ALA A 48 -15.89 -1.19 -8.82
N LEU A 49 -15.92 -0.13 -8.00
CA LEU A 49 -16.48 1.19 -8.34
C LEU A 49 -15.58 2.00 -9.29
#